data_AF-A0A645G819-F1
#
_entry.id   AF-A0A645G819-F1
#
_cell.length_a   1.000
_cell.length_b   1.000
_cell.length_c   1.000
_cell.angle_alpha   90.00
_cell.angle_beta   90.00
_cell.angle_gamma   90.00
#
_symmetry.space_group_name_H-M   'P 1'
#
loop_
_entity.id
_entity.type
_entity.pdbx_description
1 polymer ?
#
loop_
_entity_poly.entity_id
_entity_poly.type
_entity_poly.pdbx_seq_one_letter_code
_entity_poly.pdbx_strand_id
1 'polypeptide(L)'
;MRTIAMADSFEETLENESIKNAMYCCECGVCEVIACPMQLQPRRVNAVIKQLYAQNGVRPQKGTSDYIINAQREYRKIPTKRAAARIGVLKYNSYVIDTLKTYEPDCVKISLKQSIGSPAESVVQVNEKVKCGQLIAKCPDGKLGANLHASIDGVIKRIDDRIVIERGE
;
A
#
# COMPACT_ATOMS: atom_id res chain seq x y z
N MET A 1 8.17 -21.99 -6.52
CA MET A 1 8.06 -22.02 -8.01
C MET A 1 7.94 -23.42 -8.54
N ARG A 2 8.87 -24.36 -8.28
CA ARG A 2 8.75 -25.76 -8.76
C ARG A 2 7.45 -26.43 -8.30
N THR A 3 7.12 -26.35 -7.02
CA THR A 3 5.86 -26.89 -6.46
C THR A 3 4.61 -26.37 -7.17
N ILE A 4 4.61 -25.07 -7.53
CA ILE A 4 3.49 -24.43 -8.23
C ILE A 4 3.46 -24.86 -9.70
N ALA A 5 4.62 -24.99 -10.33
CA ALA A 5 4.73 -25.41 -11.73
C ALA A 5 4.37 -26.88 -11.98
N MET A 6 4.31 -27.70 -10.92
CA MET A 6 3.96 -29.11 -10.98
C MET A 6 2.52 -29.38 -10.50
N ALA A 7 1.78 -28.35 -10.09
CA ALA A 7 0.39 -28.46 -9.69
C ALA A 7 -0.53 -28.15 -10.87
N ASP A 8 -1.72 -28.75 -10.88
CA ASP A 8 -2.70 -28.53 -11.94
C ASP A 8 -3.43 -27.19 -11.74
N SER A 9 -3.53 -26.72 -10.49
CA SER A 9 -4.14 -25.45 -10.12
C SER A 9 -3.40 -24.76 -8.96
N PHE A 10 -3.63 -23.46 -8.76
CA PHE A 10 -3.02 -22.75 -7.62
C PHE A 10 -3.65 -23.17 -6.28
N GLU A 11 -4.93 -23.55 -6.33
CA GLU A 11 -5.77 -23.94 -5.21
C GLU A 11 -5.23 -25.19 -4.50
N GLU A 12 -4.79 -26.19 -5.26
CA GLU A 12 -4.14 -27.41 -4.73
C GLU A 12 -2.88 -27.13 -3.91
N THR A 13 -2.26 -25.97 -4.14
CA THR A 13 -0.98 -25.64 -3.53
C THR A 13 -1.12 -24.87 -2.20
N LEU A 14 -2.34 -24.48 -1.83
CA LEU A 14 -2.62 -23.62 -0.66
C LEU A 14 -2.37 -24.32 0.69
N GLU A 15 -2.43 -25.64 0.73
CA GLU A 15 -2.12 -26.41 1.94
C GLU A 15 -0.62 -26.50 2.23
N ASN A 16 0.21 -26.25 1.22
CA ASN A 16 1.66 -26.39 1.34
C ASN A 16 2.27 -25.28 2.22
N GLU A 17 2.92 -25.69 3.31
CA GLU A 17 3.57 -24.78 4.27
C GLU A 17 4.60 -23.83 3.63
N SER A 18 5.34 -24.29 2.62
CA SER A 18 6.32 -23.43 1.94
C SER A 18 5.65 -22.33 1.13
N ILE A 19 4.43 -22.56 0.63
CA ILE A 19 3.67 -21.61 -0.18
C ILE A 19 2.95 -20.59 0.70
N LYS A 20 2.61 -20.93 1.94
CA LYS A 20 2.08 -19.97 2.93
C LYS A 20 3.02 -18.78 3.16
N ASN A 21 4.32 -18.95 2.95
CA ASN A 21 5.30 -17.85 3.00
C ASN A 21 5.04 -16.74 1.96
N ALA A 22 4.26 -17.01 0.90
CA ALA A 22 3.83 -15.98 -0.03
C ALA A 22 3.06 -14.85 0.68
N MET A 23 2.33 -15.15 1.76
CA MET A 23 1.61 -14.15 2.57
C MET A 23 2.52 -13.07 3.16
N TYR A 24 3.81 -13.37 3.42
CA TYR A 24 4.79 -12.42 3.94
C TYR A 24 5.44 -11.55 2.85
N CYS A 25 5.20 -11.84 1.57
CA CYS A 25 5.78 -11.07 0.48
C CYS A 25 5.18 -9.66 0.42
N CYS A 26 5.99 -8.60 0.44
CA CYS A 26 5.52 -7.22 0.26
C CYS A 26 5.38 -6.79 -1.22
N GLU A 27 5.54 -7.73 -2.16
CA GLU A 27 5.43 -7.49 -3.61
C GLU A 27 6.41 -6.42 -4.14
N CYS A 28 7.59 -6.27 -3.52
CA CYS A 28 8.59 -5.28 -3.92
C CYS A 28 9.27 -5.53 -5.28
N GLY A 29 9.14 -6.73 -5.85
CA GLY A 29 9.68 -7.05 -7.18
C GLY A 29 11.17 -7.33 -7.24
N VAL A 30 11.88 -7.31 -6.10
CA VAL A 30 13.31 -7.66 -6.04
C VAL A 30 13.62 -9.01 -6.68
N CYS A 31 12.76 -10.00 -6.45
CA CYS A 31 12.94 -11.35 -7.00
C CYS A 31 12.84 -11.39 -8.53
N GLU A 32 11.98 -10.55 -9.12
CA GLU A 32 11.74 -10.44 -10.56
C GLU A 32 12.81 -9.57 -11.24
N VAL A 33 13.07 -8.39 -10.67
CA VAL A 33 13.95 -7.38 -11.26
C VAL A 33 15.42 -7.68 -11.01
N ILE A 34 15.80 -8.14 -9.82
CA ILE A 34 17.20 -8.28 -9.41
C ILE A 34 17.64 -9.74 -9.36
N ALA A 35 16.89 -10.58 -8.64
CA ALA A 35 17.40 -11.89 -8.24
C ALA A 35 17.29 -12.97 -9.33
N CYS A 36 16.24 -12.96 -10.17
CA CYS A 36 16.02 -14.04 -11.14
C CYS A 36 16.83 -13.84 -12.43
N PRO A 37 17.84 -14.67 -12.73
CA PRO A 37 18.57 -14.59 -13.99
C PRO A 37 17.73 -15.05 -15.19
N MET A 38 16.70 -15.87 -14.95
CA MET A 38 15.80 -16.43 -15.96
C MET A 38 14.62 -15.52 -16.31
N GLN A 39 14.54 -14.30 -15.74
CA GLN A 39 13.45 -13.35 -15.95
C GLN A 39 12.06 -13.91 -15.61
N LEU A 40 11.99 -14.82 -14.64
CA LEU A 40 10.73 -15.27 -14.08
C LEU A 40 10.07 -14.13 -13.29
N GLN A 41 8.76 -14.24 -13.07
CA GLN A 41 7.98 -13.26 -12.33
C GLN A 41 7.48 -13.79 -10.97
N PRO A 42 8.35 -14.21 -10.01
CA PRO A 42 7.91 -14.75 -8.73
C PRO A 42 7.01 -13.79 -7.94
N ARG A 43 7.20 -12.46 -8.09
CA ARG A 43 6.34 -11.46 -7.45
C ARG A 43 4.88 -11.62 -7.87
N ARG A 44 4.61 -11.76 -9.17
CA ARG A 44 3.24 -11.89 -9.69
C ARG A 44 2.59 -13.18 -9.21
N VAL A 45 3.35 -14.27 -9.20
CA VAL A 45 2.90 -15.56 -8.68
C VAL A 45 2.54 -15.47 -7.21
N ASN A 46 3.39 -14.83 -6.39
CA ASN A 46 3.07 -14.59 -4.99
C ASN A 46 1.83 -13.70 -4.84
N ALA A 47 1.64 -12.67 -5.68
CA ALA A 47 0.46 -11.81 -5.62
C ALA A 47 -0.84 -12.60 -5.89
N VAL A 48 -0.85 -13.50 -6.88
CA VAL A 48 -2.00 -14.40 -7.15
C VAL A 48 -2.29 -15.29 -5.95
N ILE A 49 -1.26 -15.95 -5.40
CA ILE A 49 -1.42 -16.83 -4.24
C ILE A 49 -1.94 -16.06 -3.01
N LYS A 50 -1.46 -14.83 -2.79
CA LYS A 50 -1.94 -13.97 -1.70
C LYS A 50 -3.40 -13.58 -1.87
N GLN A 51 -3.86 -13.33 -3.10
CA GLN A 51 -5.27 -13.07 -3.39
C GLN A 51 -6.13 -14.30 -3.07
N LEU A 52 -5.67 -15.51 -3.45
CA LEU A 52 -6.36 -16.76 -3.12
C LEU A 52 -6.45 -16.99 -1.61
N TYR A 53 -5.37 -16.78 -0.87
CA TYR A 53 -5.40 -16.86 0.60
C TYR A 53 -6.39 -15.85 1.20
N ALA A 54 -6.43 -14.62 0.68
CA ALA A 54 -7.35 -13.59 1.14
C ALA A 54 -8.82 -13.98 0.87
N GLN A 55 -9.13 -14.55 -0.30
CA GLN A 55 -10.46 -15.05 -0.65
C GLN A 55 -10.91 -16.20 0.25
N ASN A 56 -9.97 -17.08 0.63
CA ASN A 56 -10.22 -18.20 1.55
C ASN A 56 -10.18 -17.80 3.04
N GLY A 57 -10.02 -16.51 3.36
CA GLY A 57 -9.99 -16.02 4.74
C GLY A 57 -8.76 -16.46 5.55
N VAL A 58 -7.72 -16.97 4.90
CA VAL A 58 -6.49 -17.42 5.54
C VAL A 58 -5.65 -16.22 5.98
N ARG A 59 -5.28 -16.19 7.25
CA ARG A 59 -4.47 -15.10 7.83
C ARG A 59 -3.03 -15.56 8.08
N PRO A 60 -2.03 -14.69 7.84
CA PRO A 60 -0.66 -15.00 8.20
C PRO A 60 -0.53 -15.16 9.72
N GLN A 61 0.19 -16.19 10.15
CA GLN A 61 0.49 -16.39 11.56
C GLN A 61 1.60 -15.43 11.98
N LYS A 62 1.47 -14.82 13.16
CA LYS A 62 2.57 -14.03 13.73
C LYS A 62 3.62 -15.01 14.27
N GLY A 63 4.86 -14.84 13.83
CA GLY A 63 5.99 -15.60 14.37
C GLY A 63 6.28 -15.27 15.83
N THR A 64 7.14 -16.08 16.45
CA THR A 64 7.68 -15.87 17.79
C THR A 64 8.54 -14.60 17.87
N SER A 65 8.60 -13.99 19.05
CA SER A 65 9.31 -12.73 19.32
C SER A 65 10.83 -12.85 19.41
N ASP A 66 11.38 -14.07 19.39
CA ASP A 66 12.81 -14.30 19.51
C ASP A 66 13.51 -13.94 18.19
N TYR A 67 14.18 -12.79 18.19
CA TYR A 67 14.86 -12.27 17.02
C TYR A 67 16.37 -12.40 17.15
N ILE A 68 16.97 -13.27 16.33
CA ILE A 68 18.42 -13.37 16.18
C ILE A 68 18.84 -12.45 15.02
N ILE A 69 19.73 -11.50 15.29
CA ILE A 69 20.27 -10.63 14.26
C ILE A 69 21.09 -11.48 13.29
N ASN A 70 20.71 -11.47 12.01
CA ASN A 70 21.49 -12.15 10.98
C ASN A 70 22.80 -11.37 10.71
N ALA A 71 23.94 -11.98 11.04
CA ALA A 71 25.27 -11.38 10.84
C ALA A 71 25.54 -10.97 9.37
N GLN A 72 24.87 -11.61 8.41
CA GLN A 72 25.03 -11.33 6.98
C GLN A 72 24.12 -10.20 6.47
N ARG A 73 23.32 -9.53 7.33
CA ARG A 73 22.35 -8.51 6.91
C ARG A 73 22.96 -7.45 6.00
N GLU A 74 24.13 -6.94 6.35
CA GLU A 74 24.83 -5.90 5.57
C GLU A 74 25.20 -6.39 4.16
N TYR A 75 25.59 -7.66 4.02
CA TYR A 75 25.99 -8.27 2.75
C TYR A 75 24.82 -8.74 1.88
N ARG A 76 23.60 -8.79 2.42
CA ARG A 76 22.36 -9.19 1.71
C ARG A 76 21.56 -8.00 1.17
N LYS A 77 22.07 -6.78 1.32
CA LYS A 77 21.45 -5.57 0.76
C LYS A 77 21.53 -5.58 -0.77
N ILE A 78 20.53 -4.96 -1.40
CA ILE A 78 20.46 -4.87 -2.85
C ILE A 78 21.10 -3.56 -3.29
N PRO A 79 21.98 -3.57 -4.32
CA PRO A 79 22.50 -2.34 -4.89
C PRO A 79 21.38 -1.51 -5.55
N THR A 80 20.91 -0.46 -4.88
CA THR A 80 19.74 0.35 -5.30
C THR A 80 19.91 0.97 -6.69
N LYS A 81 21.11 1.46 -7.01
CA LYS A 81 21.44 1.98 -8.36
C LYS A 81 21.21 0.93 -9.46
N ARG A 82 21.59 -0.33 -9.22
CA ARG A 82 21.40 -1.43 -10.18
C ARG A 82 19.91 -1.79 -10.33
N ALA A 83 19.16 -1.76 -9.23
CA ALA A 83 17.71 -1.95 -9.26
C ALA A 83 17.02 -0.85 -10.08
N ALA A 84 17.36 0.43 -9.83
CA ALA A 84 16.84 1.57 -10.57
C ALA A 84 17.15 1.50 -12.08
N ALA A 85 18.36 1.06 -12.45
CA ALA A 85 18.74 0.82 -13.84
C ALA A 85 17.87 -0.23 -14.53
N ARG A 86 17.62 -1.36 -13.87
CA ARG A 86 16.81 -2.44 -14.46
C ARG A 86 15.34 -2.08 -14.66
N ILE A 87 14.77 -1.23 -13.82
CA ILE A 87 13.38 -0.76 -13.98
C ILE A 87 13.25 0.52 -14.83
N GLY A 88 14.36 1.02 -15.39
CA GLY A 88 14.34 2.18 -16.30
C GLY A 88 14.21 3.55 -15.62
N VAL A 89 14.44 3.64 -14.29
CA VAL A 89 14.31 4.89 -13.53
C VAL A 89 15.65 5.44 -13.02
N LEU A 90 16.78 4.93 -13.53
CA LEU A 90 18.12 5.33 -13.09
C LEU A 90 18.33 6.86 -13.11
N LYS A 91 17.79 7.54 -14.12
CA LYS A 91 17.86 8.99 -14.27
C LYS A 91 17.26 9.77 -13.08
N TYR A 92 16.37 9.14 -12.31
CA TYR A 92 15.72 9.73 -11.14
C TYR A 92 16.35 9.29 -9.80
N ASN A 93 17.27 8.32 -9.79
CA ASN A 93 17.83 7.75 -8.55
C ASN A 93 18.69 8.76 -7.76
N SER A 94 19.11 9.85 -8.38
CA SER A 94 19.91 10.91 -7.78
C SER A 94 19.25 12.28 -7.94
N TYR A 95 17.94 12.30 -8.18
CA TYR A 95 17.20 13.55 -8.33
C TYR A 95 17.20 14.29 -6.99
N VAL A 96 17.74 15.51 -7.00
CA VAL A 96 17.73 16.40 -5.85
C VAL A 96 16.52 17.30 -5.99
N ILE A 97 15.67 17.34 -4.96
CA ILE A 97 14.58 18.30 -4.89
C ILE A 97 15.19 19.61 -4.37
N ASP A 98 15.38 20.57 -5.26
CA ASP A 98 15.98 21.88 -4.96
C ASP A 98 14.94 23.00 -4.76
N THR A 99 13.72 22.77 -5.23
CA THR A 99 12.66 23.76 -5.25
C THR A 99 11.43 23.22 -4.55
N LEU A 100 10.98 23.93 -3.52
CA LEU A 100 9.68 23.72 -2.90
C LEU A 100 8.71 24.71 -3.51
N LYS A 101 7.61 24.21 -4.10
CA LYS A 101 6.51 25.03 -4.58
C LYS A 101 5.28 24.73 -3.74
N THR A 102 4.66 25.79 -3.22
CA THR A 102 3.34 25.69 -2.59
C THR A 102 2.28 25.78 -3.67
N TYR A 103 1.32 24.87 -3.62
CA TYR A 103 0.13 24.93 -4.45
C TYR A 103 -1.08 25.13 -3.54
N GLU A 104 -1.88 26.13 -3.86
CA GLU A 104 -3.08 26.49 -3.13
C GLU A 104 -4.31 26.15 -3.98
N PRO A 105 -4.86 24.93 -3.87
CA PRO A 105 -6.02 24.55 -4.66
C PRO A 105 -7.28 25.26 -4.19
N ASP A 106 -8.12 25.66 -5.15
CA ASP A 106 -9.48 26.15 -4.90
C ASP A 106 -10.45 25.02 -4.53
N CYS A 107 -10.13 23.76 -4.90
CA CYS A 107 -10.96 22.61 -4.63
C CYS A 107 -10.11 21.37 -4.29
N VAL A 108 -10.53 20.64 -3.26
CA VAL A 108 -9.92 19.36 -2.86
C VAL A 108 -10.98 18.28 -2.74
N LYS A 109 -10.59 17.03 -3.02
CA LYS A 109 -11.44 15.84 -2.91
C LYS A 109 -10.74 14.81 -2.03
N ILE A 110 -11.35 14.48 -0.90
CA ILE A 110 -10.76 13.61 0.12
C ILE A 110 -11.57 12.30 0.15
N SER A 111 -11.01 11.21 -0.38
CA SER A 111 -11.65 9.89 -0.38
C SER A 111 -11.91 9.42 1.06
N LEU A 112 -13.10 8.87 1.31
CA LEU A 112 -13.45 8.27 2.61
C LEU A 112 -12.73 6.93 2.84
N LYS A 113 -12.30 6.25 1.77
CA LYS A 113 -11.51 5.01 1.80
C LYS A 113 -10.08 5.29 1.31
N GLN A 114 -9.16 5.51 2.24
CA GLN A 114 -7.74 5.80 1.95
C GLN A 114 -6.78 4.65 2.31
N SER A 115 -7.24 3.70 3.12
CA SER A 115 -6.39 2.63 3.65
C SER A 115 -7.05 1.26 3.49
N ILE A 116 -6.31 0.22 3.85
CA ILE A 116 -6.84 -1.16 3.90
C ILE A 116 -8.00 -1.30 4.91
N GLY A 117 -8.04 -0.42 5.92
CA GLY A 117 -9.07 -0.35 6.96
C GLY A 117 -10.46 0.08 6.44
N SER A 118 -11.46 0.14 7.31
CA SER A 118 -12.83 0.55 6.95
C SER A 118 -12.87 2.01 6.44
N PRO A 119 -13.80 2.36 5.52
CA PRO A 119 -14.03 3.75 5.15
C PRO A 119 -14.36 4.60 6.38
N ALA A 120 -13.90 5.85 6.40
CA ALA A 120 -14.34 6.83 7.38
C ALA A 120 -15.77 7.31 7.07
N GLU A 121 -16.53 7.62 8.10
CA GLU A 121 -17.88 8.16 8.01
C GLU A 121 -17.83 9.68 8.18
N SER A 122 -18.47 10.43 7.28
CA SER A 122 -18.49 11.90 7.35
C SER A 122 -19.15 12.38 8.64
N VAL A 123 -18.53 13.36 9.30
CA VAL A 123 -19.07 14.02 10.51
C VAL A 123 -19.54 15.45 10.25
N VAL A 124 -19.48 15.90 8.99
CA VAL A 124 -19.89 17.21 8.51
C VAL A 124 -21.02 17.09 7.49
N GLN A 125 -21.68 18.20 7.17
CA GLN A 125 -22.79 18.26 6.21
C GLN A 125 -22.46 19.09 4.97
N VAL A 126 -23.22 18.87 3.89
CA VAL A 126 -23.14 19.72 2.70
C VAL A 126 -23.53 21.16 3.07
N ASN A 127 -22.79 22.12 2.50
CA ASN A 127 -22.80 23.56 2.78
C ASN A 127 -22.22 23.98 4.14
N GLU A 128 -21.64 23.06 4.91
CA GLU A 128 -20.93 23.40 6.15
C GLU A 128 -19.58 24.07 5.86
N LYS A 129 -19.26 25.12 6.63
CA LYS A 129 -17.94 25.77 6.60
C LYS A 129 -16.97 24.98 7.47
N VAL A 130 -15.80 24.66 6.94
CA VAL A 130 -14.74 23.92 7.63
C VAL A 130 -13.42 24.69 7.62
N LYS A 131 -12.62 24.47 8.65
CA LYS A 131 -11.24 24.97 8.74
C LYS A 131 -10.22 23.88 8.46
N CYS A 132 -9.08 24.24 7.89
CA CYS A 132 -7.96 23.34 7.69
C CYS A 132 -7.59 22.67 9.03
N GLY A 133 -7.44 21.35 9.01
CA GLY A 133 -7.21 20.54 10.21
C GLY A 133 -8.48 20.15 10.98
N GLN A 134 -9.67 20.63 10.61
CA GLN A 134 -10.92 20.20 11.24
C GLN A 134 -11.24 18.74 10.86
N LEU A 135 -11.71 17.95 11.83
CA LEU A 135 -12.20 16.60 11.59
C LEU A 135 -13.44 16.63 10.69
N ILE A 136 -13.37 15.97 9.54
CA ILE A 136 -14.47 15.92 8.55
C ILE A 136 -15.03 14.51 8.36
N ALA A 137 -14.26 13.47 8.70
CA ALA A 137 -14.75 12.09 8.76
C ALA A 137 -14.03 11.29 9.84
N LYS A 138 -14.77 10.42 10.53
CA LYS A 138 -14.26 9.59 11.62
C LYS A 138 -14.24 8.12 11.19
N CYS A 139 -13.18 7.40 11.53
CA CYS A 139 -13.20 5.94 11.40
C CYS A 139 -14.24 5.35 12.36
N PRO A 140 -15.07 4.38 11.92
CA PRO A 140 -16.01 3.71 12.81
C PRO A 140 -15.30 3.07 14.00
N ASP A 141 -15.90 3.17 15.19
CA ASP A 141 -15.29 2.68 16.41
C ASP A 141 -15.07 1.16 16.34
N GLY A 142 -13.91 0.70 16.84
CA GLY A 142 -13.51 -0.72 16.79
C GLY A 142 -13.10 -1.23 15.40
N LYS A 143 -13.06 -0.38 14.37
CA LYS A 143 -12.51 -0.73 13.05
C LYS A 143 -11.09 -0.21 12.89
N LEU A 144 -10.29 -0.92 12.11
CA LEU A 144 -9.02 -0.41 11.61
C LEU A 144 -9.32 0.68 10.57
N GLY A 145 -8.72 1.85 10.68
CA GLY A 145 -8.89 2.95 9.73
C GLY A 145 -8.24 4.23 10.26
N ALA A 146 -8.52 5.36 9.62
CA ALA A 146 -7.98 6.65 10.00
C ALA A 146 -9.06 7.74 9.92
N ASN A 147 -8.96 8.71 10.82
CA ASN A 147 -9.76 9.93 10.78
C ASN A 147 -9.27 10.84 9.65
N LEU A 148 -10.19 11.52 8.99
CA LEU A 148 -9.90 12.45 7.90
C LEU A 148 -10.18 13.87 8.35
N HIS A 149 -9.27 14.77 7.99
CA HIS A 149 -9.33 16.18 8.33
C HIS A 149 -9.36 17.03 7.05
N ALA A 150 -9.98 18.20 7.11
CA ALA A 150 -10.00 19.15 6.00
C ALA A 150 -8.57 19.60 5.66
N SER A 151 -8.19 19.52 4.38
CA SER A 151 -6.86 19.94 3.93
C SER A 151 -6.78 21.43 3.57
N ILE A 152 -7.92 22.12 3.51
CA ILE A 152 -8.02 23.56 3.26
C ILE A 152 -9.19 24.14 4.08
N ASP A 153 -9.17 25.45 4.28
CA ASP A 153 -10.36 26.22 4.67
C ASP A 153 -11.36 26.22 3.50
N GLY A 154 -12.66 26.08 3.79
CA GLY A 154 -13.66 26.12 2.74
C GLY A 154 -15.06 25.71 3.16
N VAL A 155 -15.86 25.34 2.16
CA VAL A 155 -17.24 24.87 2.30
C VAL A 155 -17.35 23.47 1.72
N ILE A 156 -18.01 22.57 2.44
CA ILE A 156 -18.33 21.23 1.95
C ILE A 156 -19.36 21.34 0.84
N LYS A 157 -19.02 20.89 -0.37
CA LYS A 157 -19.93 20.98 -1.53
C LYS A 157 -20.62 19.67 -1.85
N ARG A 158 -19.98 18.57 -1.53
CA ARG A 158 -20.48 17.22 -1.81
C ARG A 158 -19.88 16.22 -0.86
N ILE A 159 -20.71 15.26 -0.44
CA ILE A 159 -20.32 14.09 0.36
C ILE A 159 -20.88 12.86 -0.35
N ASP A 160 -20.00 11.99 -0.85
CA ASP A 160 -20.33 10.69 -1.45
C ASP A 160 -19.28 9.63 -1.04
N ASP A 161 -18.57 9.00 -1.99
CA ASP A 161 -17.37 8.19 -1.69
C ASP A 161 -16.18 9.05 -1.26
N ARG A 162 -16.28 10.37 -1.43
CA ARG A 162 -15.30 11.37 -1.04
C ARG A 162 -15.99 12.64 -0.52
N ILE A 163 -15.26 13.44 0.23
CA ILE A 163 -15.67 14.77 0.67
C ILE A 163 -15.04 15.80 -0.26
N VAL A 164 -15.85 16.68 -0.84
CA VAL A 164 -15.40 17.78 -1.71
C VAL A 164 -15.46 19.09 -0.92
N ILE A 165 -14.31 19.76 -0.78
CA ILE A 165 -14.20 21.07 -0.14
C ILE A 165 -13.82 22.08 -1.23
N GLU A 166 -14.60 23.15 -1.34
CA GLU A 166 -14.25 24.32 -2.16
C GLU A 166 -13.85 25.46 -1.23
N ARG A 167 -12.74 26.13 -1.57
CA ARG A 167 -12.29 27.32 -0.87
C ARG A 167 -13.40 28.38 -0.99
N GLY A 168 -13.86 28.89 0.14
CA GLY A 168 -14.77 30.04 0.15
C GLY A 168 -13.99 31.31 -0.12
N GLU A 169 -14.63 32.30 -0.74
CA GLU A 169 -14.19 33.70 -0.64
C GLU A 169 -14.13 34.15 0.84
#